data_AF-A0A355R1W0-F1
#
_entry.id   AF-A0A355R1W0-F1
#
_cell.length_a   1.000
_cell.length_b   1.000
_cell.length_c   1.000
_cell.angle_alpha   90.00
_cell.angle_beta   90.00
_cell.angle_gamma   90.00
#
_symmetry.space_group_name_H-M   'P 1'
#
loop_
_entity.id
_entity.type
_entity.pdbx_description
1 polymer ?
#
loop_
_entity_poly.entity_id
_entity_poly.type
_entity_poly.pdbx_seq_one_letter_code
_entity_poly.pdbx_strand_id
1 'polypeptide(L)'
;FRQSCPQTPDKAEKLPFVIPVELGLLDAAGNDLPLQLAGEDGAQGTSRVLSVTDAEQTFTFQGIQAKPLPSLLRGFSAPVKLSFPYDRDQLMFLMQHDSDGFNRWEAGQQLSVQVLQELIGQHQRGEALKLDQRLITALGTVLGNESLDPAMVAEMLSLPGEAYLTEISQVADVDAIHAAREFARQQIAEHLFDALWARYQANREVSRSTAYVASAEHFARRSLQNIALSYLMQSGKQQVLDATLEQFEHCDNMTERLTALAVLVNSPFE
;
A
#
# COMPACT_ATOMS: atom_id res chain seq x y z
N PHE A 1 7.48 -6.39 -23.36
CA PHE A 1 8.19 -5.42 -22.51
C PHE A 1 8.92 -4.43 -23.39
N ARG A 2 8.99 -3.16 -22.97
CA ARG A 2 9.80 -2.12 -23.61
C ARG A 2 10.59 -1.40 -22.52
N GLN A 3 11.87 -1.14 -22.74
CA GLN A 3 12.73 -0.41 -21.81
C GLN A 3 13.31 0.86 -22.44
N SER A 4 13.54 1.87 -21.62
CA SER A 4 14.22 3.11 -22.00
C SER A 4 14.85 3.75 -20.78
N CYS A 5 15.87 4.58 -20.98
CA CYS A 5 16.52 5.34 -19.91
C CYS A 5 16.71 6.79 -20.38
N PRO A 6 16.17 7.79 -19.67
CA PRO A 6 16.40 9.19 -20.01
C PRO A 6 17.88 9.55 -19.99
N GLN A 7 18.24 10.58 -20.78
CA GLN A 7 19.59 11.11 -20.77
C GLN A 7 19.95 11.63 -19.38
N THR A 8 21.20 11.41 -18.95
CA THR A 8 21.75 11.97 -17.71
C THR A 8 22.92 12.90 -18.06
N PRO A 9 23.27 13.87 -17.19
CA PRO A 9 24.32 14.85 -17.49
C PRO A 9 25.67 14.23 -17.90
N ASP A 10 25.98 13.05 -17.37
CA ASP A 10 27.19 12.28 -17.66
C ASP A 10 27.13 11.47 -18.96
N LYS A 11 25.93 11.15 -19.46
CA LYS A 11 25.79 10.27 -20.64
C LYS A 11 24.47 10.51 -21.38
N ALA A 12 24.60 11.04 -22.60
CA ALA A 12 23.48 11.27 -23.51
C ALA A 12 22.95 9.97 -24.14
N GLU A 13 23.82 9.03 -24.52
CA GLU A 13 23.39 7.77 -25.14
C GLU A 13 23.24 6.65 -24.09
N LYS A 14 22.03 6.06 -24.02
CA LYS A 14 21.72 4.93 -23.13
C LYS A 14 21.35 3.72 -23.99
N LEU A 15 22.12 2.63 -23.85
CA LEU A 15 21.81 1.35 -24.47
C LEU A 15 20.85 0.53 -23.58
N PRO A 16 20.14 -0.47 -24.13
CA PRO A 16 19.35 -1.40 -23.33
C PRO A 16 20.18 -2.08 -22.22
N PHE A 17 19.55 -2.25 -21.06
CA PHE A 17 20.12 -2.96 -19.92
C PHE A 17 19.66 -4.42 -19.92
N VAL A 18 20.36 -5.25 -19.14
CA VAL A 18 19.88 -6.57 -18.76
C VAL A 18 19.03 -6.41 -17.51
N ILE A 19 17.71 -6.43 -17.67
CA ILE A 19 16.75 -6.21 -16.59
C ILE A 19 16.09 -7.55 -16.22
N PRO A 20 16.39 -8.12 -15.04
CA PRO A 20 15.65 -9.26 -14.53
C PRO A 20 14.27 -8.80 -14.04
N VAL A 21 13.21 -9.29 -14.67
CA VAL A 21 11.82 -9.03 -14.29
C VAL A 21 11.23 -10.31 -13.75
N GLU A 22 11.13 -10.42 -12.43
CA GLU A 22 10.36 -11.48 -11.79
C GLU A 22 8.86 -11.18 -11.88
N LEU A 23 8.06 -12.17 -12.26
CA LEU A 23 6.61 -12.03 -12.36
C LEU A 23 5.85 -13.30 -11.99
N GLY A 24 4.59 -13.11 -11.60
CA GLY A 24 3.56 -14.13 -11.53
C GLY A 24 2.35 -13.78 -12.39
N LEU A 25 1.48 -14.76 -12.64
CA LEU A 25 0.18 -14.54 -13.29
C LEU A 25 -0.91 -15.08 -12.38
N LEU A 26 -1.89 -14.26 -12.01
CA LEU A 26 -3.01 -14.67 -11.16
C LEU A 26 -4.24 -15.00 -12.00
N ASP A 27 -4.97 -16.03 -11.58
CA ASP A 27 -6.31 -16.33 -12.07
C ASP A 27 -7.38 -15.42 -11.44
N ALA A 28 -8.63 -15.57 -11.86
CA ALA A 28 -9.76 -14.77 -11.35
C ALA A 28 -10.11 -15.06 -9.87
N ALA A 29 -9.59 -16.15 -9.28
CA ALA A 29 -9.76 -16.50 -7.87
C ALA A 29 -8.57 -16.07 -7.01
N GLY A 30 -7.51 -15.51 -7.62
CA GLY A 30 -6.33 -15.00 -6.92
C GLY A 30 -5.23 -16.05 -6.75
N ASN A 31 -5.34 -17.20 -7.40
CA ASN A 31 -4.29 -18.22 -7.35
C ASN A 31 -3.22 -17.95 -8.39
N ASP A 32 -1.95 -18.18 -8.03
CA ASP A 32 -0.89 -18.14 -9.02
C ASP A 32 -1.02 -19.29 -10.03
N LEU A 33 -0.89 -18.95 -11.31
CA LEU A 33 -0.90 -19.88 -12.42
C LEU A 33 0.50 -20.48 -12.64
N PRO A 34 0.60 -21.78 -12.96
CA PRO A 34 1.84 -22.37 -13.44
C PRO A 34 2.34 -21.66 -14.70
N LEU A 35 3.62 -21.32 -14.72
CA LEU A 35 4.22 -20.55 -15.81
C LEU A 35 5.08 -21.44 -16.70
N GLN A 36 4.73 -21.54 -17.98
CA GLN A 36 5.49 -22.23 -19.02
C GLN A 36 5.76 -21.28 -20.18
N LEU A 37 7.03 -20.98 -20.47
CA LEU A 37 7.38 -20.22 -21.67
C LEU A 37 7.30 -21.10 -22.92
N ALA A 38 6.99 -20.47 -24.05
CA ALA A 38 7.01 -21.15 -25.34
C ALA A 38 8.40 -21.77 -25.61
N GLY A 39 8.42 -23.09 -25.85
CA GLY A 39 9.64 -23.86 -26.07
C GLY A 39 10.14 -24.63 -24.85
N GLU A 40 9.49 -24.52 -23.68
CA GLU A 40 9.77 -25.36 -22.51
C GLU A 40 8.93 -26.65 -22.50
N ASP A 41 9.48 -27.74 -21.97
CA ASP A 41 8.80 -29.05 -21.88
C ASP A 41 7.69 -29.11 -20.82
N GLY A 42 7.61 -28.11 -19.93
CA GLY A 42 6.61 -28.05 -18.88
C GLY A 42 6.71 -26.76 -18.05
N ALA A 43 5.71 -26.53 -17.20
CA ALA A 43 5.67 -25.37 -16.32
C ALA A 43 6.78 -25.39 -15.26
N GLN A 44 7.32 -24.23 -14.94
CA GLN A 44 8.46 -24.04 -14.06
C GLN A 44 8.04 -23.17 -12.86
N GLY A 45 7.19 -23.74 -12.01
CA GLY A 45 6.62 -23.04 -10.86
C GLY A 45 5.59 -21.98 -11.24
N THR A 46 5.33 -21.07 -10.30
CA THR A 46 4.31 -20.01 -10.39
C THR A 46 4.90 -18.60 -10.43
N SER A 47 6.21 -18.47 -10.23
CA SER A 47 6.98 -17.23 -10.40
C SER A 47 8.07 -17.45 -11.45
N ARG A 48 8.33 -16.45 -12.29
CA ARG A 48 9.33 -16.55 -13.36
C ARG A 48 10.14 -15.26 -13.48
N VAL A 49 11.47 -15.40 -13.50
CA VAL A 49 12.38 -14.31 -13.86
C VAL A 49 12.59 -14.28 -15.36
N LEU A 50 12.19 -13.18 -16.00
CA LEU A 50 12.44 -12.88 -17.40
C LEU A 50 13.67 -11.98 -17.53
N SER A 51 14.60 -12.34 -18.41
CA SER A 51 15.73 -11.46 -18.75
C SER A 51 15.35 -10.55 -19.92
N VAL A 52 14.93 -9.32 -19.63
CA VAL A 52 14.64 -8.31 -20.65
C VAL A 52 15.96 -7.64 -21.05
N THR A 53 16.49 -7.98 -22.21
CA THR A 53 17.81 -7.52 -22.68
C THR A 53 17.71 -6.52 -23.83
N ASP A 54 16.65 -6.63 -24.63
CA ASP A 54 16.45 -5.78 -25.80
C ASP A 54 15.60 -4.55 -25.46
N ALA A 55 15.64 -3.53 -26.32
CA ALA A 55 14.81 -2.34 -26.17
C ALA A 55 13.32 -2.68 -26.15
N GLU A 56 12.92 -3.68 -26.94
CA GLU A 56 11.58 -4.25 -26.96
C GLU A 56 11.68 -5.77 -27.13
N GLN A 57 10.99 -6.50 -26.26
CA GLN A 57 11.08 -7.96 -26.20
C GLN A 57 9.74 -8.57 -25.78
N THR A 58 9.38 -9.68 -26.42
CA THR A 58 8.12 -10.40 -26.19
C THR A 58 8.41 -11.78 -25.62
N PHE A 59 7.63 -12.15 -24.61
CA PHE A 59 7.64 -13.46 -23.98
C PHE A 59 6.23 -14.04 -24.07
N THR A 60 6.12 -15.31 -24.47
CA THR A 60 4.83 -15.99 -24.63
C THR A 60 4.73 -17.11 -23.63
N PHE A 61 3.77 -17.00 -22.71
CA PHE A 61 3.40 -18.08 -21.81
C PHE A 61 2.33 -18.97 -22.47
N GLN A 62 2.47 -20.28 -22.33
CA GLN A 62 1.53 -21.28 -22.83
C GLN A 62 0.69 -21.86 -21.68
N GLY A 63 -0.43 -22.52 -22.02
CA GLY A 63 -1.29 -23.17 -21.03
C GLY A 63 -2.21 -22.22 -20.24
N ILE A 64 -2.28 -20.94 -20.62
CA ILE A 64 -3.13 -19.94 -19.97
C ILE A 64 -4.55 -19.99 -20.56
N GLN A 65 -5.51 -20.48 -19.77
CA GLN A 65 -6.88 -20.74 -20.24
C GLN A 65 -7.80 -19.51 -20.24
N ALA A 66 -7.53 -18.54 -19.38
CA ALA A 66 -8.30 -17.31 -19.24
C ALA A 66 -7.34 -16.12 -19.07
N LYS A 67 -7.82 -14.91 -19.33
CA LYS A 67 -7.01 -13.69 -19.19
C LYS A 67 -6.51 -13.56 -17.73
N PRO A 68 -5.20 -13.65 -17.49
CA PRO A 68 -4.66 -13.52 -16.14
C PRO A 68 -4.45 -12.06 -15.77
N LEU A 69 -4.30 -11.80 -14.47
CA LEU A 69 -3.78 -10.53 -13.96
C LEU A 69 -2.28 -10.69 -13.65
N PRO A 70 -1.38 -9.96 -14.35
CA PRO A 70 0.03 -10.07 -14.06
C PRO A 70 0.39 -9.40 -12.73
N SER A 71 1.26 -10.06 -11.97
CA SER A 71 2.00 -9.52 -10.83
C SER A 71 3.44 -9.29 -11.30
N LEU A 72 3.76 -8.05 -11.66
CA LEU A 72 5.02 -7.69 -12.33
C LEU A 72 6.05 -7.17 -11.33
N LEU A 73 7.33 -7.39 -11.62
CA LEU A 73 8.46 -6.89 -10.83
C LEU A 73 8.42 -7.35 -9.36
N ARG A 74 8.00 -8.61 -9.12
CA ARG A 74 7.95 -9.24 -7.79
C ARG A 74 9.27 -9.07 -7.06
N GLY A 75 9.20 -8.88 -5.74
CA GLY A 75 10.37 -8.65 -4.89
C GLY A 75 11.23 -7.45 -5.29
N PHE A 76 10.70 -6.50 -6.08
CA PHE A 76 11.47 -5.41 -6.68
C PHE A 76 12.71 -5.91 -7.45
N SER A 77 12.50 -6.97 -8.26
CA SER A 77 13.57 -7.70 -8.98
C SER A 77 14.55 -6.84 -9.79
N ALA A 78 14.17 -5.63 -10.19
CA ALA A 78 15.09 -4.64 -10.76
C ALA A 78 14.74 -3.20 -10.35
N PRO A 79 15.74 -2.31 -10.19
CA PRO A 79 15.53 -0.91 -9.80
C PRO A 79 15.08 -0.05 -10.99
N VAL A 80 13.87 -0.29 -11.49
CA VAL A 80 13.30 0.38 -12.66
C VAL A 80 11.95 1.02 -12.33
N LYS A 81 11.57 2.04 -13.10
CA LYS A 81 10.20 2.58 -13.06
C LYS A 81 9.32 1.70 -13.95
N LEU A 82 8.48 0.87 -13.33
CA LEU A 82 7.51 0.05 -14.06
C LEU A 82 6.36 0.94 -14.56
N SER A 83 6.00 0.80 -15.83
CA SER A 83 4.80 1.42 -16.41
C SER A 83 3.89 0.32 -16.93
N PHE A 84 2.80 0.07 -16.20
CA PHE A 84 1.72 -0.82 -16.60
C PHE A 84 0.38 -0.18 -16.19
N PRO A 85 -0.61 -0.11 -17.10
CA PRO A 85 -1.84 0.62 -16.85
C PRO A 85 -2.85 -0.24 -16.05
N TYR A 86 -2.53 -0.56 -14.80
CA TYR A 86 -3.49 -1.23 -13.92
C TYR A 86 -4.68 -0.30 -13.65
N ASP A 87 -5.89 -0.83 -13.83
CA ASP A 87 -7.09 -0.18 -13.33
C ASP A 87 -7.24 -0.41 -11.81
N ARG A 88 -8.15 0.34 -11.17
CA ARG A 88 -8.36 0.25 -9.73
C ARG A 88 -8.91 -1.09 -9.27
N ASP A 89 -9.66 -1.81 -10.10
CA ASP A 89 -10.18 -3.13 -9.75
C ASP A 89 -9.02 -4.15 -9.71
N GLN A 90 -8.11 -4.05 -10.67
CA GLN A 90 -6.88 -4.84 -10.72
C GLN A 90 -5.95 -4.52 -9.54
N LEU A 91 -5.77 -3.25 -9.18
CA LEU A 91 -4.95 -2.88 -8.03
C LEU A 91 -5.54 -3.36 -6.71
N MET A 92 -6.86 -3.21 -6.53
CA MET A 92 -7.57 -3.78 -5.37
C MET A 92 -7.40 -5.31 -5.32
N PHE A 93 -7.54 -5.99 -6.46
CA PHE A 93 -7.37 -7.44 -6.54
C PHE A 93 -5.95 -7.88 -6.17
N LEU A 94 -4.92 -7.22 -6.71
CA LEU A 94 -3.52 -7.52 -6.37
C LEU A 94 -3.24 -7.28 -4.88
N MET A 95 -3.70 -6.16 -4.33
CA MET A 95 -3.57 -5.87 -2.89
C MET A 95 -4.20 -6.96 -2.01
N GLN A 96 -5.32 -7.54 -2.43
CA GLN A 96 -6.04 -8.57 -1.68
C GLN A 96 -5.52 -9.99 -1.89
N HIS A 97 -4.98 -10.30 -3.07
CA HIS A 97 -4.75 -11.70 -3.48
C HIS A 97 -3.31 -12.04 -3.88
N ASP A 98 -2.47 -11.06 -4.22
CA ASP A 98 -1.11 -11.36 -4.67
C ASP A 98 -0.32 -12.12 -3.61
N SER A 99 0.41 -13.15 -4.03
CA SER A 99 1.24 -13.96 -3.15
C SER A 99 2.55 -13.26 -2.80
N ASP A 100 2.98 -12.29 -3.62
CA ASP A 100 4.15 -11.46 -3.34
C ASP A 100 3.79 -10.28 -2.43
N GLY A 101 4.40 -10.25 -1.25
CA GLY A 101 4.09 -9.23 -0.24
C GLY A 101 4.46 -7.81 -0.68
N PHE A 102 5.53 -7.66 -1.45
CA PHE A 102 5.93 -6.37 -1.99
C PHE A 102 4.88 -5.85 -2.99
N ASN A 103 4.42 -6.70 -3.92
CA ASN A 103 3.42 -6.30 -4.90
C ASN A 103 2.04 -6.04 -4.31
N ARG A 104 1.64 -6.72 -3.22
CA ARG A 104 0.43 -6.35 -2.47
C ARG A 104 0.52 -4.92 -1.93
N TRP A 105 1.66 -4.58 -1.34
CA TRP A 105 1.92 -3.23 -0.84
C TRP A 105 1.96 -2.21 -1.98
N GLU A 106 2.73 -2.46 -3.04
CA GLU A 106 2.84 -1.56 -4.18
C GLU A 106 1.49 -1.33 -4.87
N ALA A 107 0.65 -2.36 -5.01
CA ALA A 107 -0.69 -2.23 -5.53
C ALA A 107 -1.58 -1.34 -4.64
N GLY A 108 -1.46 -1.47 -3.31
CA GLY A 108 -2.13 -0.59 -2.35
C GLY A 108 -1.65 0.87 -2.44
N GLN A 109 -0.35 1.09 -2.64
CA GLN A 109 0.21 2.42 -2.86
C GLN A 109 -0.32 3.04 -4.15
N GLN A 110 -0.28 2.30 -5.27
CA GLN A 110 -0.80 2.77 -6.55
C GLN A 110 -2.31 3.06 -6.48
N LEU A 111 -3.09 2.20 -5.83
CA LEU A 111 -4.52 2.43 -5.63
C LEU A 111 -4.76 3.73 -4.84
N SER A 112 -4.04 3.90 -3.72
CA SER A 112 -4.13 5.10 -2.89
C SER A 112 -3.75 6.36 -3.66
N VAL A 113 -2.68 6.33 -4.47
CA VAL A 113 -2.28 7.45 -5.33
C VAL A 113 -3.37 7.78 -6.34
N GLN A 114 -3.90 6.78 -7.06
CA GLN A 114 -4.95 7.03 -8.06
C GLN A 114 -6.22 7.61 -7.43
N VAL A 115 -6.59 7.19 -6.22
CA VAL A 115 -7.75 7.72 -5.50
C VAL A 115 -7.49 9.13 -4.99
N LEU A 116 -6.33 9.40 -4.39
CA LEU A 116 -5.96 10.73 -3.90
C LEU A 116 -5.84 11.74 -5.04
N GLN A 117 -5.29 11.37 -6.19
CA GLN A 117 -5.24 12.24 -7.37
C GLN A 117 -6.63 12.62 -7.88
N GLU A 118 -7.60 11.70 -7.81
CA GLU A 118 -8.98 12.02 -8.16
C GLU A 118 -9.60 13.01 -7.16
N LEU A 119 -9.40 12.80 -5.86
CA LEU A 119 -9.86 13.72 -4.81
C LEU A 119 -9.24 15.11 -4.96
N ILE A 120 -7.93 15.20 -5.25
CA ILE A 120 -7.24 16.45 -5.54
C ILE A 120 -7.91 17.16 -6.73
N GLY A 121 -8.17 16.42 -7.81
CA GLY A 121 -8.87 16.96 -8.98
C GLY A 121 -10.28 17.45 -8.66
N GLN A 122 -11.04 16.71 -7.85
CA GLN A 122 -12.39 17.12 -7.40
C GLN A 122 -12.30 18.43 -6.60
N HIS A 123 -11.36 18.53 -5.66
CA HIS A 123 -11.12 19.74 -4.88
C HIS A 123 -10.79 20.95 -5.78
N GLN A 124 -9.87 20.79 -6.72
CA GLN A 124 -9.47 21.83 -7.67
C GLN A 124 -10.62 22.34 -8.55
N ARG A 125 -11.59 21.47 -8.85
CA ARG A 125 -12.80 21.84 -9.60
C ARG A 125 -13.93 22.39 -8.72
N GLY A 126 -13.73 22.46 -7.40
CA GLY A 126 -14.77 22.86 -6.44
C GLY A 126 -15.91 21.85 -6.34
N GLU A 127 -15.66 20.58 -6.68
CA GLU A 127 -16.63 19.49 -6.59
C GLU A 127 -16.66 18.91 -5.17
N ALA A 128 -17.78 18.28 -4.81
CA ALA A 128 -17.85 17.52 -3.58
C ALA A 128 -16.89 16.32 -3.64
N LEU A 129 -16.04 16.18 -2.61
CA LEU A 129 -15.11 15.08 -2.50
C LEU A 129 -15.87 13.75 -2.33
N LYS A 130 -15.49 12.76 -3.13
CA LYS A 130 -16.06 11.42 -3.10
C LYS A 130 -14.96 10.38 -3.17
N LEU A 131 -14.78 9.64 -2.08
CA LEU A 131 -13.81 8.57 -2.00
C LEU A 131 -14.28 7.36 -2.82
N ASP A 132 -13.37 6.80 -3.62
CA ASP A 132 -13.60 5.52 -4.27
C ASP A 132 -13.67 4.40 -3.23
N GLN A 133 -14.80 3.69 -3.21
CA GLN A 133 -15.08 2.64 -2.23
C GLN A 133 -14.13 1.44 -2.35
N ARG A 134 -13.47 1.27 -3.50
CA ARG A 134 -12.47 0.20 -3.68
C ARG A 134 -11.30 0.33 -2.70
N LEU A 135 -10.90 1.55 -2.36
CA LEU A 135 -9.88 1.76 -1.34
C LEU A 135 -10.35 1.29 0.04
N ILE A 136 -11.58 1.63 0.43
CA ILE A 136 -12.17 1.17 1.71
C ILE A 136 -12.29 -0.36 1.73
N THR A 137 -12.77 -0.97 0.65
CA THR A 137 -12.87 -2.43 0.54
C THR A 137 -11.49 -3.09 0.63
N ALA A 138 -10.49 -2.59 -0.11
CA ALA A 138 -9.13 -3.12 -0.09
C ALA A 138 -8.49 -3.06 1.31
N LEU A 139 -8.53 -1.89 1.94
CA LEU A 139 -8.00 -1.67 3.30
C LEU A 139 -8.76 -2.52 4.33
N GLY A 140 -10.08 -2.61 4.23
CA GLY A 140 -10.91 -3.43 5.11
C GLY A 140 -10.58 -4.93 5.01
N THR A 141 -10.39 -5.45 3.80
CA THR A 141 -10.00 -6.85 3.57
C THR A 141 -8.64 -7.17 4.18
N VAL A 142 -7.65 -6.30 3.97
CA VAL A 142 -6.29 -6.49 4.51
C VAL A 142 -6.29 -6.34 6.03
N LEU A 143 -7.00 -5.34 6.57
CA LEU A 143 -7.12 -5.10 8.01
C LEU A 143 -7.81 -6.28 8.72
N GLY A 144 -8.81 -6.90 8.10
CA GLY A 144 -9.53 -8.05 8.63
C GLY A 144 -8.78 -9.39 8.50
N ASN A 145 -7.67 -9.44 7.77
CA ASN A 145 -6.90 -10.68 7.58
C ASN A 145 -5.84 -10.83 8.67
N GLU A 146 -6.10 -11.69 9.65
CA GLU A 146 -5.18 -11.96 10.77
C GLU A 146 -3.98 -12.85 10.41
N SER A 147 -3.97 -13.47 9.24
CA SER A 147 -2.84 -14.28 8.78
C SER A 147 -1.69 -13.46 8.16
N LEU A 148 -1.93 -12.17 7.91
CA LEU A 148 -0.92 -11.26 7.36
C LEU A 148 -0.01 -10.73 8.45
N ASP A 149 1.24 -10.48 8.08
CA ASP A 149 2.20 -9.81 8.95
C ASP A 149 1.70 -8.40 9.33
N PRO A 150 1.66 -8.04 10.63
CA PRO A 150 1.13 -6.75 11.06
C PRO A 150 1.90 -5.53 10.53
N ALA A 151 3.22 -5.63 10.30
CA ALA A 151 3.99 -4.53 9.72
C ALA A 151 3.58 -4.32 8.27
N MET A 152 3.38 -5.41 7.52
CA MET A 152 2.89 -5.37 6.15
C MET A 152 1.49 -4.74 6.06
N VAL A 153 0.58 -5.12 6.97
CA VAL A 153 -0.76 -4.48 7.08
C VAL A 153 -0.63 -3.00 7.39
N ALA A 154 0.27 -2.62 8.30
CA ALA A 154 0.46 -1.21 8.65
C ALA A 154 0.98 -0.38 7.48
N GLU A 155 1.93 -0.91 6.70
CA GLU A 155 2.43 -0.26 5.49
C GLU A 155 1.35 -0.15 4.41
N MET A 156 0.53 -1.19 4.20
CA MET A 156 -0.61 -1.15 3.27
C MET A 156 -1.70 -0.15 3.69
N LEU A 157 -1.85 0.10 5.00
CA LEU A 157 -2.77 1.11 5.54
C LEU A 157 -2.20 2.55 5.43
N SER A 158 -0.92 2.72 5.12
CA SER A 158 -0.26 4.02 5.12
C SER A 158 -0.55 4.78 3.84
N LEU A 159 -1.41 5.81 3.92
CA LEU A 159 -1.64 6.70 2.77
C LEU A 159 -0.36 7.43 2.36
N PRO A 160 -0.14 7.65 1.05
CA PRO A 160 0.94 8.48 0.56
C PRO A 160 1.05 9.83 1.29
N GLY A 161 2.27 10.21 1.65
CA GLY A 161 2.53 11.49 2.30
C GLY A 161 2.39 12.68 1.33
N GLU A 162 2.10 13.86 1.87
CA GLU A 162 1.92 15.09 1.07
C GLU A 162 3.16 15.45 0.24
N ALA A 163 4.36 15.23 0.78
CA ALA A 163 5.62 15.45 0.07
C ALA A 163 5.74 14.57 -1.18
N TYR A 164 5.34 13.30 -1.09
CA TYR A 164 5.33 12.39 -2.22
C TYR A 164 4.27 12.78 -3.26
N LEU A 165 3.06 13.13 -2.81
CA LEU A 165 2.00 13.63 -3.71
C LEU A 165 2.41 14.92 -4.44
N THR A 166 3.16 15.79 -3.76
CA THR A 166 3.76 16.99 -4.33
C THR A 166 4.78 16.64 -5.42
N GLU A 167 5.67 15.67 -5.16
CA GLU A 167 6.72 15.26 -6.10
C GLU A 167 6.15 14.66 -7.41
N ILE A 168 5.08 13.87 -7.32
CA ILE A 168 4.46 13.24 -8.49
C ILE A 168 3.49 14.16 -9.24
N SER A 169 3.19 15.34 -8.70
CA SER A 169 2.30 16.32 -9.31
C SER A 169 3.05 17.20 -10.32
N GLN A 170 2.47 17.45 -11.49
CA GLN A 170 3.06 18.39 -12.47
C GLN A 170 3.07 19.83 -11.94
N VAL A 171 1.97 20.22 -11.27
CA VAL A 171 1.83 21.49 -10.55
C VAL A 171 1.24 21.13 -9.20
N ALA A 172 1.97 21.40 -8.12
CA ALA A 172 1.53 21.06 -6.78
C ALA A 172 0.56 22.11 -6.22
N ASP A 173 -0.66 21.68 -5.92
CA ASP A 173 -1.65 22.43 -5.16
C ASP A 173 -1.68 21.87 -3.73
N VAL A 174 -0.99 22.56 -2.82
CA VAL A 174 -0.78 22.09 -1.45
C VAL A 174 -2.10 21.98 -0.69
N ASP A 175 -3.00 22.94 -0.88
CA ASP A 175 -4.30 22.96 -0.20
C ASP A 175 -5.17 21.79 -0.69
N ALA A 176 -5.20 21.53 -2.00
CA ALA A 176 -5.94 20.39 -2.55
C ALA A 176 -5.35 19.04 -2.10
N ILE A 177 -4.02 18.92 -2.02
CA ILE A 177 -3.34 17.72 -1.53
C ILE A 177 -3.71 17.46 -0.06
N HIS A 178 -3.63 18.50 0.78
CA HIS A 178 -3.96 18.39 2.20
C HIS A 178 -5.44 18.02 2.40
N ALA A 179 -6.35 18.75 1.75
CA ALA A 179 -7.79 18.51 1.85
C ALA A 179 -8.18 17.10 1.39
N ALA A 180 -7.62 16.63 0.26
CA ALA A 180 -7.86 15.27 -0.24
C ALA A 180 -7.38 14.21 0.75
N ARG A 181 -6.21 14.40 1.34
CA ARG A 181 -5.61 13.45 2.27
C ARG A 181 -6.39 13.37 3.59
N GLU A 182 -6.74 14.50 4.19
CA GLU A 182 -7.54 14.51 5.42
C GLU A 182 -8.94 13.97 5.19
N PHE A 183 -9.58 14.30 4.06
CA PHE A 183 -10.86 13.70 3.68
C PHE A 183 -10.76 12.17 3.57
N ALA A 184 -9.73 11.65 2.90
CA ALA A 184 -9.52 10.20 2.81
C ALA A 184 -9.30 9.55 4.19
N ARG A 185 -8.50 10.18 5.06
CA ARG A 185 -8.28 9.69 6.44
C ARG A 185 -9.57 9.62 7.24
N GLN A 186 -10.41 10.66 7.15
CA GLN A 186 -11.70 10.70 7.82
C GLN A 186 -12.63 9.59 7.31
N GLN A 187 -12.74 9.43 5.99
CA GLN A 187 -13.58 8.39 5.39
C GLN A 187 -13.12 6.98 5.77
N ILE A 188 -11.80 6.73 5.82
CA ILE A 188 -11.23 5.47 6.32
C ILE A 188 -11.62 5.25 7.79
N ALA A 189 -11.47 6.27 8.63
CA ALA A 189 -11.80 6.20 10.05
C ALA A 189 -13.29 5.90 10.29
N GLU A 190 -14.18 6.50 9.51
CA GLU A 190 -15.63 6.30 9.59
C GLU A 190 -16.03 4.90 9.12
N HIS A 191 -15.62 4.51 7.92
CA HIS A 191 -16.05 3.25 7.31
C HIS A 191 -15.42 2.00 7.92
N LEU A 192 -14.18 2.11 8.43
CA LEU A 192 -13.44 0.99 9.01
C LEU A 192 -13.33 1.08 10.54
N PHE A 193 -14.13 1.92 11.18
CA PHE A 193 -14.02 2.21 12.62
C PHE A 193 -13.94 0.95 13.47
N ASP A 194 -14.89 0.03 13.33
CA ASP A 194 -14.98 -1.15 14.21
C ASP A 194 -13.78 -2.08 14.02
N ALA A 195 -13.32 -2.27 12.79
CA ALA A 195 -12.16 -3.09 12.48
C ALA A 195 -10.85 -2.45 12.99
N LEU A 196 -10.69 -1.14 12.80
CA LEU A 196 -9.54 -0.39 13.31
C LEU A 196 -9.52 -0.42 14.84
N TRP A 197 -10.68 -0.22 15.47
CA TRP A 197 -10.84 -0.25 16.92
C TRP A 197 -10.50 -1.62 17.50
N ALA A 198 -11.02 -2.69 16.90
CA ALA A 198 -10.71 -4.05 17.32
C ALA A 198 -9.20 -4.35 17.24
N ARG A 199 -8.55 -3.99 16.13
CA ARG A 199 -7.09 -4.17 15.94
C ARG A 199 -6.28 -3.35 16.93
N TYR A 200 -6.65 -2.09 17.15
CA TYR A 200 -6.01 -1.22 18.14
C TYR A 200 -6.10 -1.82 19.55
N GLN A 201 -7.31 -2.19 19.98
CA GLN A 201 -7.53 -2.71 21.34
C GLN A 201 -6.80 -4.03 21.56
N ALA A 202 -6.83 -4.95 20.59
CA ALA A 202 -6.11 -6.22 20.68
C ALA A 202 -4.60 -5.99 20.83
N ASN A 203 -4.02 -5.09 20.04
CA ASN A 203 -2.59 -4.78 20.14
C ASN A 203 -2.25 -4.03 21.44
N ARG A 204 -3.09 -3.08 21.87
CA ARG A 204 -2.88 -2.31 23.10
C ARG A 204 -2.94 -3.19 24.34
N GLU A 205 -3.84 -4.17 24.39
CA GLU A 205 -3.93 -5.14 25.49
C GLU A 205 -2.62 -5.94 25.66
N VAL A 206 -2.01 -6.34 24.54
CA VAL A 206 -0.69 -6.98 24.57
C VAL A 206 0.39 -6.01 25.05
N SER A 207 0.34 -4.72 24.67
CA SER A 207 1.33 -3.73 25.15
C SER A 207 1.18 -3.43 26.64
N ARG A 208 -0.02 -3.54 27.22
CA ARG A 208 -0.23 -3.39 28.67
C ARG A 208 0.28 -4.58 29.46
N SER A 209 0.18 -5.78 28.90
CA SER A 209 0.50 -7.04 29.58
C SER A 209 1.95 -7.51 29.35
N THR A 210 2.68 -6.87 28.44
CA THR A 210 4.07 -7.25 28.11
C THR A 210 5.00 -6.05 28.21
N ALA A 211 6.22 -6.29 28.70
CA ALA A 211 7.25 -5.25 28.70
C ALA A 211 7.72 -4.96 27.27
N TYR A 212 8.24 -3.75 27.06
CA TYR A 212 8.89 -3.38 25.81
C TYR A 212 10.05 -4.33 25.48
N VAL A 213 9.98 -4.90 24.27
CA VAL A 213 11.06 -5.66 23.66
C VAL A 213 11.34 -5.09 22.28
N ALA A 214 12.63 -4.96 21.96
CA ALA A 214 13.14 -4.57 20.66
C ALA A 214 13.23 -5.79 19.73
N SER A 215 12.09 -6.34 19.34
CA SER A 215 11.98 -7.49 18.42
C SER A 215 11.07 -7.16 17.24
N ALA A 216 11.30 -7.82 16.10
CA ALA A 216 10.54 -7.59 14.86
C ALA A 216 9.02 -7.75 15.05
N GLU A 217 8.60 -8.80 15.77
CA GLU A 217 7.19 -9.05 16.10
C GLU A 217 6.57 -7.90 16.90
N HIS A 218 7.29 -7.38 17.89
CA HIS A 218 6.81 -6.25 18.70
C HIS A 218 6.77 -4.94 17.88
N PHE A 219 7.72 -4.74 16.94
CA PHE A 219 7.68 -3.60 16.02
C PHE A 219 6.47 -3.68 15.10
N ALA A 220 6.23 -4.82 14.46
CA ALA A 220 5.10 -5.06 13.57
C ALA A 220 3.76 -4.76 14.26
N ARG A 221 3.56 -5.32 15.45
CA ARG A 221 2.36 -5.10 16.27
C ARG A 221 2.14 -3.62 16.58
N ARG A 222 3.18 -2.91 17.04
CA ARG A 222 3.10 -1.48 17.36
C ARG A 222 2.85 -0.63 16.13
N SER A 223 3.43 -0.97 14.97
CA SER A 223 3.15 -0.27 13.71
C SER A 223 1.65 -0.35 13.37
N LEU A 224 1.04 -1.54 13.49
CA LEU A 224 -0.39 -1.71 13.25
C LEU A 224 -1.26 -0.97 14.29
N GLN A 225 -0.90 -1.03 15.58
CA GLN A 225 -1.57 -0.27 16.64
C GLN A 225 -1.56 1.23 16.34
N ASN A 226 -0.40 1.76 15.97
CA ASN A 226 -0.18 3.19 15.80
C ASN A 226 -0.86 3.75 14.55
N ILE A 227 -0.80 3.03 13.42
CA ILE A 227 -1.50 3.47 12.21
C ILE A 227 -3.03 3.42 12.42
N ALA A 228 -3.54 2.40 13.12
CA ALA A 228 -4.96 2.31 13.46
C ALA A 228 -5.39 3.47 14.35
N LEU A 229 -4.63 3.78 15.41
CA LEU A 229 -4.89 4.93 16.28
C LEU A 229 -4.91 6.24 15.50
N SER A 230 -4.02 6.40 14.52
CA SER A 230 -3.97 7.62 13.69
C SER A 230 -5.23 7.86 12.85
N TYR A 231 -5.89 6.80 12.39
CA TYR A 231 -7.19 6.92 11.72
C TYR A 231 -8.31 7.11 12.74
N LEU A 232 -8.34 6.28 13.80
CA LEU A 232 -9.37 6.36 14.83
C LEU A 232 -9.48 7.76 15.43
N MET A 233 -8.37 8.48 15.59
CA MET A 233 -8.37 9.83 16.13
C MET A 233 -9.18 10.83 15.29
N GLN A 234 -9.27 10.59 13.97
CA GLN A 234 -10.09 11.40 13.06
C GLN A 234 -11.61 11.16 13.22
N SER A 235 -12.03 10.14 13.98
CA SER A 235 -13.45 9.83 14.19
C SER A 235 -14.17 10.78 15.15
N GLY A 236 -13.44 11.62 15.91
CA GLY A 236 -14.05 12.54 16.89
C GLY A 236 -14.74 11.83 18.08
N LYS A 237 -14.52 10.54 18.30
CA LYS A 237 -15.19 9.78 19.38
C LYS A 237 -14.42 9.86 20.70
N GLN A 238 -15.11 10.20 21.79
CA GLN A 238 -14.53 10.31 23.14
C GLN A 238 -13.75 9.06 23.57
N GLN A 239 -14.27 7.85 23.28
CA GLN A 239 -13.59 6.60 23.62
C GLN A 239 -12.20 6.46 23.00
N VAL A 240 -11.97 7.07 21.83
CA VAL A 240 -10.66 7.07 21.17
C VAL A 240 -9.73 8.06 21.86
N LEU A 241 -10.23 9.23 22.23
CA LEU A 241 -9.46 10.22 22.99
C LEU A 241 -8.99 9.63 24.32
N ASP A 242 -9.90 9.00 25.08
CA ASP A 242 -9.58 8.36 26.37
C ASP A 242 -8.50 7.28 26.20
N ALA A 243 -8.59 6.46 25.15
CA ALA A 243 -7.60 5.43 24.86
C ALA A 243 -6.25 6.01 24.41
N THR A 244 -6.26 7.14 23.71
CA THR A 244 -5.05 7.84 23.24
C THR A 244 -4.31 8.47 24.42
N LEU A 245 -5.03 9.11 25.34
CA LEU A 245 -4.48 9.64 26.59
C LEU A 245 -3.90 8.52 27.45
N GLU A 246 -4.62 7.40 27.58
CA GLU A 246 -4.12 6.22 28.28
C GLU A 246 -2.81 5.71 27.65
N GLN A 247 -2.74 5.60 26.32
CA GLN A 247 -1.51 5.20 25.64
C GLN A 247 -0.37 6.19 25.92
N PHE A 248 -0.61 7.50 25.81
CA PHE A 248 0.40 8.53 26.04
C PHE A 248 1.00 8.47 27.45
N GLU A 249 0.13 8.37 28.45
CA GLU A 249 0.51 8.39 29.87
C GLU A 249 1.16 7.07 30.32
N HIS A 250 0.61 5.93 29.88
CA HIS A 250 0.93 4.62 30.48
C HIS A 250 1.79 3.70 29.61
N CYS A 251 2.12 4.06 28.36
CA CYS A 251 3.07 3.26 27.57
C CYS A 251 4.48 3.29 28.18
N ASP A 252 5.23 2.22 27.95
CA ASP A 252 6.60 2.03 28.46
C ASP A 252 7.70 2.34 27.43
N ASN A 253 7.33 2.90 26.27
CA ASN A 253 8.26 3.15 25.17
C ASN A 253 7.93 4.43 24.38
N MET A 254 8.95 5.00 23.73
CA MET A 254 8.80 6.26 22.99
C MET A 254 8.00 6.13 21.69
N THR A 255 7.97 4.96 21.06
CA THR A 255 7.22 4.75 19.80
C THR A 255 5.72 4.95 20.00
N GLU A 256 5.17 4.34 21.05
CA GLU A 256 3.76 4.50 21.42
C GLU A 256 3.47 5.91 21.97
N ARG A 257 4.37 6.46 22.82
CA ARG A 257 4.19 7.80 23.39
C ARG A 257 4.18 8.89 22.33
N LEU A 258 5.15 8.84 21.40
CA LEU A 258 5.28 9.84 20.34
C LEU A 258 4.10 9.77 19.37
N THR A 259 3.63 8.56 19.04
CA THR A 259 2.43 8.40 18.20
C THR A 259 1.21 9.01 18.89
N ALA A 260 0.96 8.67 20.16
CA ALA A 260 -0.17 9.21 20.90
C ALA A 260 -0.12 10.74 20.98
N LEU A 261 1.06 11.31 21.27
CA LEU A 261 1.25 12.77 21.24
C LEU A 261 0.97 13.36 19.86
N ALA A 262 1.50 12.76 18.80
CA ALA A 262 1.34 13.27 17.44
C ALA A 262 -0.14 13.28 17.01
N VAL A 263 -0.90 12.23 17.33
CA VAL A 263 -2.33 12.19 16.99
C VAL A 263 -3.16 13.14 17.86
N LEU A 264 -2.80 13.35 19.13
CA LEU A 264 -3.45 14.34 19.99
C LEU A 264 -3.26 15.77 19.47
N VAL A 265 -2.03 16.13 19.09
CA VAL A 265 -1.69 17.46 18.57
C VAL A 265 -2.42 17.77 17.27
N ASN A 266 -2.69 16.75 16.45
CA ASN A 266 -3.39 16.88 15.18
C ASN A 266 -4.85 16.39 15.26
N SER A 267 -5.41 16.32 16.46
CA SER A 267 -6.78 15.82 16.67
C SER A 267 -7.81 16.91 16.41
N PRO A 268 -9.07 16.55 16.06
CA PRO A 268 -10.16 17.51 15.93
C PRO A 268 -10.75 17.97 17.28
N PHE A 269 -10.15 17.57 18.41
CA PHE A 269 -10.63 17.91 19.75
C PHE A 269 -10.02 19.25 20.23
N GLU A 270 -10.85 20.08 20.90
CA GLU A 270 -10.45 21.35 21.51
C GLU A 270 -10.11 21.23 23.00
#